data_AF-A0A482WVS3-F1
#
_entry.id   AF-A0A482WVS3-F1
#
_cell.length_a   1.000
_cell.length_b   1.000
_cell.length_c   1.000
_cell.angle_alpha   90.00
_cell.angle_beta   90.00
_cell.angle_gamma   90.00
#
_symmetry.space_group_name_H-M   'P 1'
#
loop_
_entity.id
_entity.type
_entity.pdbx_description
1 polymer ?
#
loop_
_entity_poly.entity_id
_entity_poly.type
_entity_poly.pdbx_seq_one_letter_code
_entity_poly.pdbx_strand_id
1 'polypeptide(L)'
;MPCIVPMDFFNFQPTNGLAPLHMSSQGDHVDAARILLYHRAPVDEVTVDYLTALHVAAHCGHARVAKLLLDRKADPNARALNGFTPLHIACKKNRIKVVELLLKHGASIEATTE
;
A
#
# COMPACT_ATOMS: atom_id res chain seq x y z
N MET A 1 27.25 -19.35 -8.53
CA MET A 1 26.37 -18.42 -9.27
C MET A 1 25.63 -17.60 -8.23
N PRO A 2 26.07 -16.36 -7.95
CA PRO A 2 25.36 -15.51 -7.00
C PRO A 2 24.06 -15.03 -7.66
N CYS A 3 22.93 -15.26 -7.00
CA CYS A 3 21.65 -14.67 -7.37
C CYS A 3 21.79 -13.16 -7.22
N ILE A 4 22.10 -12.49 -8.33
CA ILE A 4 21.87 -11.06 -8.49
C ILE A 4 20.36 -10.90 -8.26
N VAL A 5 19.98 -10.35 -7.11
CA VAL A 5 18.65 -9.82 -6.87
C VAL A 5 18.72 -8.33 -7.21
N PRO A 6 18.54 -7.92 -8.48
CA PRO A 6 18.45 -6.51 -8.76
C PRO A 6 17.03 -6.04 -8.37
N MET A 7 16.95 -4.79 -7.92
CA MET A 7 15.74 -3.99 -7.79
C MET A 7 14.90 -4.21 -6.52
N ASP A 8 15.22 -3.42 -5.49
CA ASP A 8 14.18 -2.73 -4.75
C ASP A 8 13.30 -1.95 -5.76
N PHE A 9 12.28 -2.63 -6.31
CA PHE A 9 11.27 -2.08 -7.23
C PHE A 9 10.51 -0.88 -6.64
N PHE A 10 10.70 -0.60 -5.34
CA PHE A 10 10.21 0.57 -4.64
C PHE A 10 11.38 1.55 -4.41
N ASN A 11 12.04 1.98 -5.49
CA ASN A 11 12.80 3.22 -5.45
C ASN A 11 11.78 4.34 -5.30
N PHE A 12 11.40 4.65 -4.05
CA PHE A 12 10.55 5.77 -3.69
C PHE A 12 11.29 7.06 -4.09
N GLN A 13 11.20 7.41 -5.37
CA GLN A 13 11.68 8.68 -5.87
C GLN A 13 10.74 9.75 -5.30
N PRO A 14 11.23 10.70 -4.50
CA PRO A 14 10.38 11.77 -4.05
C PRO A 14 10.00 12.59 -5.30
N THR A 15 8.72 12.99 -5.38
CA THR A 15 8.22 14.21 -6.04
C THR A 15 7.31 14.16 -7.28
N ASN A 16 6.74 13.01 -7.71
CA ASN A 16 5.65 13.07 -8.70
C ASN A 16 4.41 12.24 -8.30
N GLY A 17 3.29 12.92 -8.01
CA GLY A 17 1.96 12.30 -7.86
C GLY A 17 1.55 11.83 -6.46
N LEU A 18 2.33 12.11 -5.41
CA LEU A 18 1.95 11.72 -4.04
C LEU A 18 0.89 12.65 -3.45
N ALA A 19 -0.34 12.17 -3.32
CA ALA A 19 -1.34 12.80 -2.47
C ALA A 19 -0.96 12.77 -0.97
N PRO A 20 -1.47 13.68 -0.13
CA PRO A 20 -1.21 13.71 1.31
C PRO A 20 -1.49 12.38 2.03
N LEU A 21 -2.46 11.60 1.54
CA LEU A 21 -2.81 10.30 2.11
C LEU A 21 -1.66 9.28 1.96
N HIS A 22 -0.91 9.33 0.85
CA HIS A 22 0.29 8.51 0.67
C HIS A 22 1.38 8.87 1.69
N MET A 23 1.62 10.16 1.90
CA MET A 23 2.62 10.63 2.85
C MET A 23 2.26 10.21 4.29
N SER A 24 0.98 10.34 4.67
CA SER A 24 0.53 9.87 5.98
C SER A 24 0.70 8.35 6.16
N SER A 25 0.54 7.59 5.08
CA SER A 25 0.72 6.13 5.04
C SER A 25 2.18 5.70 5.04
N GLN A 26 3.11 6.59 4.68
CA GLN A 26 4.55 6.33 4.76
C GLN A 26 5.09 6.46 6.20
N GLY A 27 4.48 7.31 7.02
CA GLY A 27 4.95 7.67 8.38
C GLY A 27 4.15 7.11 9.56
N ASP A 28 3.24 6.15 9.33
CA ASP A 28 2.25 5.67 10.34
C ASP A 28 1.44 6.82 10.98
N HIS A 29 1.18 7.89 10.22
CA HIS A 29 0.49 9.08 10.70
C HIS A 29 -1.03 8.87 10.66
N VAL A 30 -1.53 7.95 11.51
CA VAL A 30 -2.93 7.52 11.54
C VAL A 30 -3.91 8.68 11.68
N ASP A 31 -3.58 9.67 12.51
CA ASP A 31 -4.51 10.79 12.76
C ASP A 31 -4.56 11.76 11.58
N ALA A 32 -3.42 12.00 10.91
CA ALA A 32 -3.41 12.75 9.66
C ALA A 32 -4.22 12.02 8.58
N ALA A 33 -4.00 10.72 8.39
CA ALA A 33 -4.77 9.90 7.45
C ALA A 33 -6.29 9.95 7.76
N ARG A 34 -6.66 9.87 9.05
CA ARG A 34 -8.05 9.94 9.50
C ARG A 34 -8.71 11.27 9.16
N ILE A 35 -8.00 12.38 9.40
CA ILE A 35 -8.48 13.74 9.08
C ILE A 35 -8.65 13.88 7.57
N LEU A 36 -7.67 13.43 6.77
CA LEU A 36 -7.76 13.48 5.31
C LEU A 36 -8.99 12.73 4.80
N LEU A 37 -9.21 11.50 5.27
CA LEU A 37 -10.37 10.70 4.88
C LEU A 37 -11.70 11.29 5.38
N TYR A 38 -11.70 11.97 6.54
CA TYR A 38 -12.88 12.71 7.01
C TYR A 38 -13.25 13.86 6.07
N HIS A 39 -12.24 14.56 5.53
CA HIS A 39 -12.41 15.60 4.52
C HIS A 39 -12.53 15.06 3.08
N ARG A 40 -12.99 13.80 2.94
CA ARG A 40 -13.27 13.15 1.65
C ARG A 40 -12.06 13.04 0.71
N ALA A 41 -10.85 12.94 1.26
CA ALA A 41 -9.71 12.53 0.45
C ALA A 41 -10.01 11.14 -0.18
N PRO A 42 -9.78 10.96 -1.49
CA PRO A 42 -9.97 9.68 -2.16
C PRO A 42 -9.07 8.62 -1.52
N VAL A 43 -9.68 7.52 -1.06
CA VAL A 43 -8.98 6.45 -0.33
C VAL A 43 -8.04 5.65 -1.24
N ASP A 44 -8.47 5.45 -2.50
CA ASP A 44 -7.74 4.73 -3.55
C ASP A 44 -7.17 5.68 -4.61
N GLU A 45 -6.87 6.93 -4.23
CA GLU A 45 -6.06 7.81 -5.09
C GLU A 45 -4.74 7.12 -5.41
N VAL A 46 -4.29 7.27 -6.66
CA VAL A 46 -3.10 6.61 -7.16
C VAL A 46 -1.99 7.59 -7.48
N THR A 47 -0.75 7.16 -7.30
CA THR A 47 0.41 7.85 -7.87
C THR A 47 0.53 7.59 -9.37
N VAL A 48 1.55 8.17 -9.99
CA VAL A 48 1.93 7.89 -11.40
C VAL A 48 2.21 6.40 -11.66
N ASP A 49 2.63 5.65 -10.64
CA ASP A 49 2.92 4.21 -10.71
C ASP A 49 1.72 3.35 -10.27
N TYR A 50 0.51 3.93 -10.25
CA TYR A 50 -0.72 3.29 -9.82
C TYR A 50 -0.71 2.79 -8.36
N LEU A 51 0.17 3.35 -7.53
CA LEU A 51 0.25 2.99 -6.12
C LEU A 51 -0.80 3.75 -5.32
N THR A 52 -1.62 3.02 -4.58
CA THR A 52 -2.52 3.60 -3.58
C THR A 52 -1.81 3.80 -2.24
N ALA A 53 -2.42 4.57 -1.33
CA ALA A 53 -1.99 4.68 0.06
C ALA A 53 -1.84 3.32 0.77
N LEU A 54 -2.66 2.33 0.39
CA LEU A 54 -2.59 0.98 0.95
C LEU A 54 -1.33 0.22 0.51
N HIS A 55 -0.87 0.40 -0.73
CA HIS A 55 0.42 -0.12 -1.19
C HIS A 55 1.58 0.45 -0.36
N VAL A 56 1.54 1.75 -0.08
CA VAL A 56 2.57 2.43 0.73
C VAL A 56 2.56 1.89 2.17
N ALA A 57 1.39 1.77 2.79
CA ALA A 57 1.28 1.19 4.13
C ALA A 57 1.76 -0.27 4.17
N ALA A 58 1.48 -1.07 3.13
CA ALA A 58 1.96 -2.44 2.98
C ALA A 58 3.48 -2.52 2.79
N HIS A 59 4.09 -1.59 2.05
CA HIS A 59 5.54 -1.51 1.91
C HIS A 59 6.23 -1.19 3.25
N CYS A 60 5.72 -0.16 3.93
CA CYS A 60 6.28 0.32 5.19
C CYS A 60 5.96 -0.60 6.39
N GLY A 61 4.91 -1.42 6.30
CA GLY A 61 4.46 -2.29 7.40
C GLY A 61 3.56 -1.58 8.42
N HIS A 62 2.99 -0.43 8.05
CA HIS A 62 2.21 0.43 8.94
C HIS A 62 0.77 -0.08 9.09
N ALA A 63 0.63 -1.14 9.89
CA ALA A 63 -0.62 -1.88 10.05
C ALA A 63 -1.79 -1.02 10.56
N ARG A 64 -1.53 0.04 11.34
CA ARG A 64 -2.60 0.91 11.84
C ARG A 64 -3.20 1.76 10.73
N VAL A 65 -2.34 2.33 9.86
CA VAL A 65 -2.82 3.05 8.67
C VAL A 65 -3.46 2.10 7.67
N ALA A 66 -2.87 0.93 7.40
CA ALA A 66 -3.47 -0.07 6.53
C ALA A 66 -4.87 -0.47 7.00
N LYS A 67 -5.04 -0.73 8.30
CA LYS A 67 -6.35 -1.03 8.89
C LYS A 67 -7.33 0.14 8.68
N LEU A 68 -6.91 1.38 8.93
CA LEU A 68 -7.76 2.55 8.72
C LEU A 68 -8.22 2.68 7.27
N LEU A 69 -7.33 2.46 6.31
CA LEU A 69 -7.67 2.52 4.88
C LEU A 69 -8.68 1.42 4.51
N LEU A 70 -8.45 0.19 4.96
CA LEU A 70 -9.34 -0.94 4.74
C LEU A 70 -10.72 -0.75 5.41
N ASP A 71 -10.75 -0.26 6.65
CA ASP A 71 -12.00 0.12 7.35
C ASP A 71 -12.77 1.22 6.59
N ARG A 72 -12.09 2.00 5.75
CA ARG A 72 -12.64 3.03 4.85
C ARG A 72 -12.85 2.56 3.42
N LYS A 73 -12.93 1.24 3.23
CA LYS A 73 -13.22 0.57 1.95
C LYS A 73 -12.17 0.78 0.87
N ALA A 74 -10.90 0.98 1.25
CA ALA A 74 -9.80 0.87 0.29
C ALA A 74 -9.84 -0.51 -0.38
N ASP A 75 -9.57 -0.57 -1.68
CA ASP A 75 -9.52 -1.83 -2.42
C ASP A 75 -8.27 -2.65 -2.01
N PRO A 76 -8.43 -3.80 -1.32
CA PRO A 76 -7.30 -4.65 -0.94
C PRO A 76 -6.62 -5.32 -2.15
N ASN A 77 -7.29 -5.34 -3.30
CA ASN A 77 -6.82 -5.95 -4.55
C ASN A 77 -6.39 -4.92 -5.59
N ALA A 78 -6.28 -3.64 -5.22
CA ALA A 78 -5.78 -2.59 -6.09
C ALA A 78 -4.46 -3.04 -6.75
N ARG A 79 -4.31 -2.77 -8.05
CA ARG A 79 -3.14 -3.18 -8.84
C ARG A 79 -2.29 -1.95 -9.17
N ALA A 80 -1.02 -1.99 -8.75
CA ALA A 80 0.00 -1.04 -9.17
C ALA A 80 0.51 -1.33 -10.58
N LEU A 81 1.42 -0.47 -11.08
CA LEU A 81 2.16 -0.72 -12.31
C LEU A 81 2.88 -2.09 -12.20
N ASN A 82 2.69 -2.96 -13.21
CA ASN A 82 3.12 -4.38 -13.24
C ASN A 82 2.26 -5.37 -12.42
N GLY A 83 1.06 -4.97 -11.99
CA GLY A 83 0.08 -5.88 -11.41
C GLY A 83 0.31 -6.25 -9.94
N PHE A 84 1.26 -5.62 -9.27
CA PHE A 84 1.47 -5.82 -7.84
C PHE A 84 0.26 -5.34 -7.04
N THR A 85 -0.20 -6.16 -6.10
CA THR A 85 -1.23 -5.78 -5.12
C THR A 85 -0.58 -5.43 -3.78
N PRO A 86 -1.30 -4.78 -2.84
CA PRO A 86 -0.79 -4.57 -1.49
C PRO A 86 -0.34 -5.86 -0.80
N LEU A 87 -1.01 -6.99 -1.09
CA LEU A 87 -0.66 -8.30 -0.52
C LEU A 87 0.69 -8.80 -1.05
N HIS A 88 0.97 -8.68 -2.35
CA HIS A 88 2.28 -9.01 -2.92
C HIS A 88 3.41 -8.25 -2.22
N ILE A 89 3.21 -6.95 -2.02
CA ILE A 89 4.20 -6.07 -1.37
C ILE A 89 4.39 -6.47 0.10
N ALA A 90 3.30 -6.68 0.85
CA ALA A 90 3.36 -7.06 2.25
C ALA A 90 4.09 -8.41 2.44
N CYS A 91 3.81 -9.40 1.59
CA CYS A 91 4.50 -10.69 1.60
C CYS A 91 5.99 -10.56 1.27
N LYS A 92 6.34 -9.85 0.18
CA LYS A 92 7.73 -9.62 -0.23
C LYS A 92 8.57 -8.96 0.88
N LYS A 93 7.98 -8.05 1.65
CA LYS A 93 8.65 -7.29 2.72
C LYS A 93 8.43 -7.91 4.11
N ASN A 94 7.82 -9.09 4.21
CA ASN A 94 7.55 -9.81 5.45
C ASN A 94 6.73 -8.99 6.49
N ARG A 95 5.71 -8.25 6.04
CA ARG A 95 4.85 -7.40 6.88
C ARG A 95 3.64 -8.17 7.41
N ILE A 96 3.89 -9.13 8.31
CA ILE A 96 2.89 -10.11 8.78
C ILE A 96 1.56 -9.47 9.23
N LYS A 97 1.60 -8.42 10.06
CA LYS A 97 0.37 -7.74 10.52
C LYS A 97 -0.45 -7.13 9.39
N VAL A 98 0.21 -6.64 8.33
CA VAL A 98 -0.49 -6.11 7.16
C VAL A 98 -1.04 -7.24 6.29
N VAL A 99 -0.30 -8.34 6.13
CA VAL A 99 -0.78 -9.55 5.45
C VAL A 99 -2.09 -10.03 6.08
N GLU A 100 -2.12 -10.21 7.40
CA GLU A 100 -3.33 -10.63 8.12
C GLU A 100 -4.51 -9.68 7.89
N LEU A 101 -4.26 -8.37 7.94
CA LEU A 101 -5.28 -7.34 7.71
C LEU A 101 -5.84 -7.39 6.28
N LEU A 102 -4.97 -7.52 5.28
CA LEU A 102 -5.36 -7.60 3.88
C LEU A 102 -6.22 -8.83 3.61
N LEU A 103 -5.81 -10.00 4.10
CA LEU A 103 -6.58 -11.24 3.98
C LEU A 103 -7.95 -11.13 4.66
N LYS A 104 -8.00 -10.54 5.86
CA LYS A 104 -9.26 -10.29 6.58
C LYS A 104 -10.24 -9.41 5.79
N HIS A 105 -9.74 -8.53 4.93
CA HIS A 105 -10.56 -7.63 4.12
C HIS A 105 -10.78 -8.14 2.68
N GLY A 106 -10.43 -9.39 2.38
CA GLY A 106 -10.72 -10.00 1.09
C GLY A 106 -9.66 -9.78 0.01
N ALA A 107 -8.40 -9.54 0.40
CA ALA A 107 -7.28 -9.65 -0.54
C ALA A 107 -7.21 -11.08 -1.11
N SER A 108 -7.09 -11.19 -2.43
CA SER A 108 -6.98 -12.46 -3.13
C SER A 108 -5.59 -13.07 -2.94
N ILE A 109 -5.54 -14.29 -2.41
CA ILE A 109 -4.30 -15.07 -2.29
C ILE A 109 -3.81 -15.60 -3.64
N GLU A 110 -4.70 -15.68 -4.64
CA GLU A 110 -4.43 -16.17 -5.99
C GLU A 110 -4.02 -15.04 -6.94
N ALA A 111 -3.85 -13.81 -6.44
CA ALA A 111 -3.44 -12.69 -7.27
C ALA A 111 -2.05 -12.96 -7.87
N THR A 112 -1.90 -12.70 -9.16
CA THR A 112 -0.64 -12.81 -9.90
C THR A 112 -0.21 -11.46 -10.47
N THR A 113 1.11 -11.26 -10.56
CA THR A 113 1.70 -10.14 -11.31
C THR A 113 1.79 -10.48 -12.80
N GLU A 114 1.86 -9.45 -13.64
CA GLU A 114 2.10 -9.60 -15.09
C GLU A 114 3.58 -9.79 -15.42
#